data_AF-A0A924NS29-F1
#
_entry.id   AF-A0A924NS29-F1
#
_cell.length_a   1.000
_cell.length_b   1.000
_cell.length_c   1.000
_cell.angle_alpha   90.00
_cell.angle_beta   90.00
_cell.angle_gamma   90.00
#
_symmetry.space_group_name_H-M   'P 1'
#
loop_
_entity.id
_entity.type
_entity.pdbx_description
1 polymer ?
#
loop_
_entity_poly.entity_id
_entity_poly.type
_entity_poly.pdbx_seq_one_letter_code
_entity_poly.pdbx_strand_id
1 'polypeptide(L)'
;MNQQALQTYFDGEEQAMAAIRGQIAPYCKQKWAEGCGRLRVLIQPEEDAKSIQQRNYYHRYVLVEIAEQAKVNGEKFAMPVWKEHFRELYVGSTWKVIKDPMTGKKKRRKVRISTEDLGVKAYSKLIDQVTAFAATELGVHFSVPNWQSYRD
;
A
#
# COMPACT_ATOMS: atom_id res chain seq x y z
N MET A 1 7.72 -9.37 14.27
CA MET A 1 8.47 -8.22 14.84
C MET A 1 9.94 -8.55 14.90
N ASN A 2 10.81 -7.66 14.42
CA ASN A 2 12.22 -7.66 14.82
C ASN A 2 12.43 -6.39 15.66
N GLN A 3 12.65 -6.54 16.97
CA GLN A 3 12.88 -5.45 17.93
C GLN A 3 14.19 -4.66 17.68
N GLN A 4 14.73 -4.72 16.46
CA GLN A 4 16.06 -4.23 16.11
C GLN A 4 16.06 -3.18 14.99
N ALA A 5 14.93 -2.81 14.39
CA ALA A 5 14.94 -1.86 13.28
C ALA A 5 15.03 -0.40 13.74
N LEU A 6 16.03 0.34 13.25
CA LEU A 6 16.10 1.81 13.37
C LEU A 6 15.27 2.46 12.25
N GLN A 7 14.35 3.35 12.61
CA GLN A 7 13.55 4.15 11.68
C GLN A 7 13.74 5.64 12.00
N THR A 8 14.03 6.46 10.98
CA THR A 8 14.20 7.92 11.11
C THR A 8 13.53 8.62 9.93
N TYR A 9 13.14 9.88 10.13
CA TYR A 9 12.58 10.77 9.12
C TYR A 9 13.55 11.91 8.83
N PHE A 10 13.53 12.42 7.60
CA PHE A 10 14.38 13.51 7.15
C PHE A 10 13.48 14.64 6.62
N ASP A 11 13.29 15.69 7.41
CA ASP A 11 12.52 16.88 7.03
C ASP A 11 13.41 17.93 6.32
N GLY A 12 14.73 17.68 6.26
CA GLY A 12 15.71 18.53 5.58
C GLY A 12 17.13 17.96 5.63
N GLU A 13 18.04 18.55 4.85
CA GLU A 13 19.42 18.08 4.68
C GLU A 13 20.22 18.00 5.99
N GLU A 14 20.07 19.02 6.85
CA GLU A 14 20.79 19.10 8.12
C GLU A 14 20.37 17.96 9.08
N GLN A 15 19.07 17.72 9.20
CA GLN A 15 18.52 16.64 10.02
C GLN A 15 18.89 15.27 9.45
N ALA A 16 18.91 15.11 8.12
CA ALA A 16 19.34 13.89 7.46
C ALA A 16 20.80 13.56 7.82
N MET A 17 21.69 14.54 7.71
CA MET A 17 23.10 14.37 8.07
C MET A 17 23.28 14.07 9.56
N ALA A 18 22.53 14.75 10.43
CA ALA A 18 22.56 14.50 11.87
C ALA A 18 22.10 13.06 12.20
N ALA A 19 21.01 12.59 11.59
CA ALA A 19 20.48 11.25 11.80
C ALA A 19 21.40 10.15 11.25
N ILE A 20 21.99 10.35 10.07
CA ILE A 20 22.96 9.40 9.50
C ILE A 20 24.17 9.24 10.43
N ARG A 21 24.74 10.34 10.91
CA ARG A 21 25.93 10.33 11.76
C ARG A 21 25.64 9.86 13.18
N GLY A 22 24.53 10.33 13.77
CA GLY A 22 24.21 10.13 15.17
C GLY A 22 23.45 8.84 15.47
N GLN A 23 22.75 8.25 14.49
CA GLN A 23 21.89 7.09 14.72
C GLN A 23 22.22 5.94 13.77
N ILE A 24 22.21 6.17 12.46
CA ILE A 24 22.35 5.10 11.47
C ILE A 24 23.76 4.49 11.52
N ALA A 25 24.81 5.31 11.47
CA ALA A 25 26.18 4.81 11.47
C ALA A 25 26.55 4.06 12.76
N PRO A 26 26.22 4.56 13.98
CA PRO A 26 26.45 3.81 15.22
C PRO A 26 25.71 2.48 15.26
N TYR A 27 24.44 2.45 14.83
CA TYR A 27 23.65 1.21 14.78
C TYR A 27 24.28 0.17 13.84
N CYS A 28 24.69 0.58 12.63
CA CYS A 28 25.37 -0.32 11.69
C CYS A 28 26.66 -0.90 12.27
N LYS A 29 27.48 -0.05 12.91
CA LYS A 29 28.72 -0.47 13.56
C LYS A 29 28.47 -1.50 14.65
N GLN A 30 27.47 -1.26 15.50
CA GLN A 30 27.08 -2.21 16.55
C GLN A 30 26.64 -3.56 15.96
N LYS A 31 25.76 -3.56 14.95
CA LYS A 31 25.26 -4.80 14.34
C LYS A 31 26.35 -5.63 13.68
N TRP A 32 27.33 -4.99 13.05
CA TRP A 32 28.49 -5.70 12.50
C TRP A 32 29.40 -6.27 13.60
N ALA A 33 29.59 -5.55 14.70
CA ALA A 33 30.31 -6.08 15.87
C ALA A 33 29.60 -7.31 16.48
N GLU A 34 28.27 -7.36 16.40
CA GLU A 34 27.44 -8.51 16.78
C GLU A 34 27.43 -9.65 15.74
N GLY A 35 28.19 -9.52 14.64
CA GLY A 35 28.32 -10.56 13.61
C GLY A 35 27.21 -10.56 12.54
N CYS A 36 26.43 -9.49 12.41
CA CYS A 36 25.42 -9.38 11.36
C CYS A 36 26.07 -9.39 9.97
N GLY A 37 25.66 -10.31 9.07
CA GLY A 37 26.29 -10.43 7.75
C GLY A 37 25.96 -9.29 6.78
N ARG A 38 24.72 -8.78 6.78
CA ARG A 38 24.31 -7.70 5.86
C ARG A 38 23.21 -6.85 6.46
N LEU A 39 23.35 -5.53 6.29
CA LEU A 39 22.33 -4.54 6.61
C LEU A 39 21.79 -3.92 5.32
N ARG A 40 20.51 -3.53 5.32
CA ARG A 40 19.84 -2.82 4.22
C ARG A 40 19.31 -1.49 4.73
N VAL A 41 19.60 -0.41 4.00
CA VAL A 41 18.98 0.90 4.21
C VAL A 41 18.13 1.21 2.98
N LEU A 42 16.89 1.63 3.19
CA LEU A 42 15.99 2.13 2.15
C LEU A 42 15.64 3.57 2.49
N ILE A 43 16.04 4.51 1.63
CA ILE A 43 15.67 5.92 1.73
C ILE A 43 14.79 6.22 0.52
N GLN A 44 13.60 6.75 0.76
CA GLN A 44 12.61 7.06 -0.25
C GLN A 44 11.79 8.27 0.19
N PRO A 45 11.14 8.99 -0.74
CA PRO A 45 10.18 10.03 -0.39
C PRO A 45 9.10 9.49 0.55
N GLU A 46 8.68 10.30 1.53
CA GLU A 46 7.70 9.88 2.53
C GLU A 46 6.35 9.50 1.90
N GLU A 47 5.95 10.20 0.83
CA GLU A 47 4.73 9.89 0.08
C GLU A 47 4.76 8.50 -0.56
N ASP A 48 5.91 8.09 -1.11
CA ASP A 48 6.11 6.76 -1.69
C ASP A 48 6.05 5.68 -0.60
N ALA A 49 6.67 5.94 0.56
CA ALA A 49 6.61 5.04 1.71
C ALA A 49 5.16 4.83 2.20
N LYS A 50 4.40 5.92 2.35
CA LYS A 50 2.97 5.88 2.73
C LYS A 50 2.15 5.13 1.68
N SER A 51 2.39 5.38 0.39
CA SER A 51 1.69 4.67 -0.69
C SER A 51 1.95 3.17 -0.66
N ILE A 52 3.21 2.75 -0.41
CA ILE A 52 3.55 1.32 -0.26
C ILE A 52 2.87 0.72 0.96
N GLN A 53 2.89 1.39 2.11
CA GLN A 53 2.24 0.89 3.34
C GLN A 53 0.73 0.73 3.16
N GLN A 54 0.06 1.72 2.55
CA GLN A 54 -1.36 1.66 2.23
C GLN A 54 -1.69 0.51 1.28
N ARG A 55 -0.87 0.32 0.23
CA ARG A 55 -1.03 -0.79 -0.71
C ARG A 55 -0.88 -2.15 -0.02
N ASN A 56 0.13 -2.31 0.83
CA ASN A 56 0.34 -3.54 1.58
C ASN A 56 -0.82 -3.81 2.53
N TYR A 57 -1.25 -2.82 3.32
CA TYR A 57 -2.42 -2.95 4.19
C TYR A 57 -3.67 -3.35 3.42
N TYR A 58 -3.95 -2.71 2.29
CA TYR A 58 -5.13 -3.05 1.50
C TYR A 58 -5.06 -4.46 0.92
N HIS A 59 -3.91 -4.84 0.35
CA HIS A 59 -3.78 -6.12 -0.37
C HIS A 59 -3.53 -7.31 0.54
N ARG A 60 -2.67 -7.18 1.54
CA ARG A 60 -2.24 -8.28 2.41
C ARG A 60 -3.19 -8.50 3.58
N TYR A 61 -3.98 -7.50 3.90
CA TYR A 61 -4.76 -7.49 5.13
C TYR A 61 -6.25 -7.30 4.84
N VAL A 62 -6.67 -6.11 4.37
CA VAL A 62 -8.11 -5.82 4.16
C VAL A 62 -8.76 -6.82 3.20
N LEU A 63 -8.19 -7.01 2.01
CA LEU A 63 -8.79 -7.91 1.01
C LEU A 63 -8.64 -9.39 1.36
N VAL A 64 -7.66 -9.76 2.17
CA VAL A 64 -7.48 -11.14 2.65
C VAL A 64 -8.56 -11.47 3.67
N GLU A 65 -8.76 -10.62 4.68
CA GLU A 65 -9.80 -10.86 5.70
C GLU A 65 -11.21 -10.83 5.10
N ILE A 66 -11.47 -9.99 4.09
CA ILE A 66 -12.74 -10.04 3.34
C ILE A 66 -12.89 -11.40 2.64
N ALA A 67 -11.87 -11.89 1.93
CA ALA A 67 -11.94 -13.18 1.25
C ALA A 67 -12.11 -14.36 2.23
N GLU A 68 -11.53 -14.25 3.43
CA GLU A 68 -11.63 -15.27 4.47
C GLU A 68 -12.99 -15.27 5.18
N GLN A 69 -13.59 -14.11 5.43
CA GLN A 69 -14.79 -13.99 6.26
C GLN A 69 -16.08 -13.89 5.44
N ALA A 70 -16.08 -13.11 4.36
CA ALA A 70 -17.30 -12.77 3.63
C ALA A 70 -17.85 -13.95 2.82
N LYS A 71 -19.17 -14.11 2.86
CA LYS A 71 -19.92 -15.01 1.98
C LYS A 71 -21.06 -14.26 1.31
N VAL A 72 -21.17 -14.38 0.00
CA VAL A 72 -22.30 -13.83 -0.77
C VAL A 72 -23.03 -15.00 -1.40
N ASN A 73 -24.34 -15.11 -1.14
CA ASN A 73 -25.16 -16.24 -1.57
C ASN A 73 -24.60 -17.62 -1.15
N GLY A 74 -23.94 -17.68 0.02
CA GLY A 74 -23.33 -18.90 0.55
C GLY A 74 -21.94 -19.23 0.00
N GLU A 75 -21.45 -18.51 -1.01
CA GLU A 75 -20.14 -18.72 -1.62
C GLU A 75 -19.09 -17.73 -1.09
N LYS A 76 -17.85 -18.21 -0.93
CA LYS A 76 -16.67 -17.36 -0.67
C LYS A 76 -15.96 -17.05 -1.97
N PHE A 77 -15.52 -15.80 -2.13
CA PHE A 77 -14.75 -15.37 -3.30
C PHE A 77 -13.31 -15.09 -2.93
N ALA A 78 -12.39 -15.44 -3.85
CA ALA A 78 -10.98 -15.21 -3.67
C ALA A 78 -10.65 -13.70 -3.66
N MET A 79 -9.58 -13.35 -2.97
CA MET A 79 -9.07 -11.96 -2.84
C MET A 79 -8.97 -11.20 -4.19
N PRO A 80 -8.50 -11.79 -5.31
CA PRO A 80 -8.47 -11.09 -6.61
C PRO A 80 -9.86 -10.71 -7.14
N VAL A 81 -10.89 -11.49 -6.83
CA VAL A 81 -12.28 -11.20 -7.22
C VAL A 81 -12.79 -9.98 -6.45
N TRP A 82 -12.58 -9.96 -5.14
CA TRP A 82 -12.91 -8.79 -4.31
C TRP A 82 -12.15 -7.53 -4.73
N LYS A 83 -10.86 -7.65 -5.09
CA LYS A 83 -10.06 -6.53 -5.61
C LYS A 83 -10.72 -5.92 -6.84
N GLU A 84 -11.12 -6.75 -7.80
CA GLU A 84 -11.72 -6.24 -9.04
C GLU A 84 -13.10 -5.63 -8.78
N HIS A 85 -13.92 -6.28 -7.95
CA HIS A 85 -15.23 -5.76 -7.54
C HIS A 85 -15.12 -4.36 -6.93
N PHE A 86 -14.29 -4.18 -5.90
CA PHE A 86 -14.16 -2.89 -5.22
C PHE A 86 -13.48 -1.82 -6.07
N ARG A 87 -12.55 -2.20 -6.94
CA ARG A 87 -11.98 -1.26 -7.92
C ARG A 87 -13.05 -0.76 -8.88
N GLU A 88 -13.88 -1.66 -9.43
CA GLU A 88 -14.95 -1.25 -10.32
C GLU A 88 -15.95 -0.33 -9.59
N LEU A 89 -16.34 -0.70 -8.37
CA LEU A 89 -17.30 0.02 -7.55
C LEU A 89 -16.85 1.43 -7.13
N TYR A 90 -15.60 1.57 -6.67
CA TYR A 90 -15.12 2.82 -6.04
C TYR A 90 -14.12 3.62 -6.88
N VAL A 91 -13.43 2.99 -7.83
CA VAL A 91 -12.40 3.65 -8.65
C VAL A 91 -12.88 3.82 -10.10
N GLY A 92 -13.49 2.79 -10.68
CA GLY A 92 -14.08 2.85 -12.01
C GLY A 92 -13.06 2.93 -13.15
N SER A 93 -13.34 3.74 -14.17
CA SER A 93 -12.56 3.82 -15.41
C SER A 93 -12.41 5.27 -15.86
N THR A 94 -11.38 5.56 -16.63
CA THR A 94 -11.15 6.88 -17.23
C THR A 94 -11.06 6.79 -18.74
N TRP A 95 -11.25 7.91 -19.43
CA TRP A 95 -11.02 8.01 -20.86
C TRP A 95 -9.58 8.45 -21.12
N LYS A 96 -8.80 7.61 -21.81
CA LYS A 96 -7.47 7.98 -22.29
C LYS A 96 -7.46 8.12 -23.81
N VAL A 97 -6.72 9.12 -24.29
CA VAL A 97 -6.36 9.21 -25.70
C VAL A 97 -5.15 8.30 -25.90
N ILE A 98 -5.32 7.27 -26.71
CA ILE A 98 -4.27 6.32 -27.06
C ILE A 98 -3.88 6.59 -28.49
N LYS A 99 -2.57 6.70 -28.74
CA LYS A 99 -2.03 6.79 -30.09
C LYS A 99 -1.89 5.37 -30.63
N ASP A 100 -2.48 5.11 -31.79
CA ASP A 100 -2.35 3.84 -32.47
C ASP A 100 -0.88 3.66 -32.92
N PRO A 101 -0.18 2.60 -32.50
CA PRO A 101 1.25 2.45 -32.79
C PRO A 101 1.53 2.16 -34.27
N MET A 102 0.55 1.63 -35.02
CA MET A 102 0.73 1.28 -36.44
C MET A 102 0.37 2.44 -37.36
N THR A 103 -0.67 3.21 -37.02
CA THR A 103 -1.20 4.27 -37.89
C THR A 103 -0.92 5.69 -37.40
N GLY A 104 -0.45 5.84 -36.15
CA GLY A 104 -0.21 7.14 -35.51
C GLY A 104 -1.49 7.93 -35.14
N LYS A 105 -2.68 7.43 -35.52
CA LYS A 105 -3.96 8.10 -35.27
C LYS A 105 -4.34 8.03 -33.79
N LYS A 106 -4.87 9.13 -33.25
CA LYS A 106 -5.35 9.21 -31.87
C LYS A 106 -6.78 8.67 -31.77
N LYS A 107 -7.05 7.81 -30.79
CA LYS A 107 -8.39 7.31 -30.46
C LYS A 107 -8.65 7.42 -28.97
N ARG A 108 -9.89 7.78 -28.59
CA ARG A 108 -10.32 7.74 -27.18
C ARG A 108 -10.75 6.33 -26.84
N ARG A 109 -10.23 5.79 -25.73
CA ARG A 109 -10.67 4.50 -25.17
C ARG A 109 -10.95 4.65 -23.68
N LYS A 110 -12.00 3.98 -23.23
CA LYS A 110 -12.28 3.80 -21.81
C LYS A 110 -11.29 2.76 -21.31
N VAL A 111 -10.49 3.14 -20.31
CA VAL A 111 -9.48 2.29 -19.71
C VAL A 111 -9.75 2.15 -18.22
N ARG A 112 -9.52 0.94 -17.71
CA ARG A 112 -9.52 0.65 -16.29
C ARG A 112 -8.48 1.52 -15.59
N ILE A 113 -8.85 2.11 -14.45
CA ILE A 113 -7.90 2.75 -13.52
C ILE A 113 -7.36 1.65 -12.60
N SER A 114 -6.04 1.52 -12.51
CA SER A 114 -5.43 0.60 -11.55
C SER A 114 -5.48 1.20 -10.14
N THR A 115 -5.73 0.38 -9.12
CA THR A 115 -5.57 0.81 -7.72
C THR A 115 -4.12 1.26 -7.45
N GLU A 116 -3.15 0.73 -8.19
CA GLU A 116 -1.74 1.08 -8.08
C GLU A 116 -1.42 2.47 -8.63
N ASP A 117 -2.26 3.02 -9.52
CA ASP A 117 -2.11 4.38 -10.05
C ASP A 117 -2.65 5.46 -9.09
N LEU A 118 -3.24 5.05 -7.95
CA LEU A 118 -3.82 5.98 -6.98
C LEU A 118 -2.73 6.59 -6.09
N GLY A 119 -2.80 7.92 -5.93
CA GLY A 119 -2.03 8.63 -4.91
C GLY A 119 -2.60 8.41 -3.49
N VAL A 120 -1.82 8.79 -2.47
CA VAL A 120 -2.10 8.53 -1.04
C VAL A 120 -3.53 8.87 -0.62
N LYS A 121 -4.03 10.06 -1.00
CA LYS A 121 -5.37 10.51 -0.62
C LYS A 121 -6.49 9.67 -1.23
N ALA A 122 -6.36 9.34 -2.52
CA ALA A 122 -7.34 8.50 -3.21
C ALA A 122 -7.31 7.06 -2.68
N TYR A 123 -6.12 6.59 -2.30
CA TYR A 123 -5.93 5.27 -1.71
C TYR A 123 -6.53 5.16 -0.30
N SER A 124 -6.34 6.18 0.56
CA SER A 124 -7.02 6.24 1.87
C SER A 124 -8.53 6.15 1.71
N LYS A 125 -9.09 6.95 0.78
CA LYS A 125 -10.53 6.93 0.52
C LYS A 125 -11.01 5.55 0.07
N LEU A 126 -10.26 4.87 -0.80
CA LEU A 126 -10.60 3.51 -1.23
C LEU A 126 -10.62 2.55 -0.05
N ILE A 127 -9.59 2.58 0.82
CA ILE A 127 -9.53 1.75 2.02
C ILE A 127 -10.76 2.00 2.89
N ASP A 128 -11.08 3.26 3.20
CA ASP A 128 -12.21 3.62 4.06
C ASP A 128 -13.55 3.15 3.50
N GLN A 129 -13.76 3.30 2.19
CA GLN A 129 -14.99 2.85 1.53
C GLN A 129 -15.13 1.33 1.54
N VAL A 130 -14.04 0.61 1.29
CA VAL A 130 -14.03 -0.86 1.28
C VAL A 130 -14.21 -1.44 2.68
N THR A 131 -13.51 -0.91 3.69
CA THR A 131 -13.65 -1.39 5.06
C THR A 131 -15.05 -1.10 5.62
N ALA A 132 -15.62 0.07 5.32
CA ALA A 132 -17.00 0.39 5.68
C ALA A 132 -17.98 -0.60 5.05
N PHE A 133 -17.91 -0.81 3.73
CA PHE A 133 -18.79 -1.76 3.04
C PHE A 133 -18.63 -3.18 3.58
N ALA A 134 -17.40 -3.63 3.79
CA ALA A 134 -17.14 -4.96 4.30
C ALA A 134 -17.69 -5.16 5.72
N ALA A 135 -17.57 -4.15 6.58
CA ALA A 135 -18.12 -4.21 7.94
C ALA A 135 -19.65 -4.18 7.95
N THR A 136 -20.28 -3.32 7.14
CA THR A 136 -21.74 -3.13 7.15
C THR A 136 -22.48 -4.18 6.34
N GLU A 137 -22.03 -4.47 5.12
CA GLU A 137 -22.74 -5.33 4.17
C GLU A 137 -22.28 -6.78 4.23
N LEU A 138 -21.00 -7.02 4.56
CA LEU A 138 -20.41 -8.37 4.55
C LEU A 138 -20.19 -8.94 5.97
N GLY A 139 -20.40 -8.14 7.02
CA GLY A 139 -20.18 -8.54 8.40
C GLY A 139 -18.72 -8.89 8.73
N VAL A 140 -17.77 -8.32 7.99
CA VAL A 140 -16.33 -8.57 8.19
C VAL A 140 -15.83 -7.79 9.40
N HIS A 141 -15.08 -8.46 10.26
CA HIS A 141 -14.39 -7.84 11.39
C HIS A 141 -12.89 -7.77 11.14
N PHE A 142 -12.36 -6.55 11.10
CA PHE A 142 -10.93 -6.32 10.89
C PHE A 142 -10.17 -6.32 12.22
N SER A 143 -9.17 -7.21 12.35
CA SER A 143 -8.20 -7.24 13.46
C SER A 143 -7.24 -6.03 13.56
N VAL A 144 -7.00 -5.29 12.47
CA VAL A 144 -6.20 -4.08 12.38
C VAL A 144 -7.12 -2.97 11.86
N PRO A 145 -7.30 -1.87 12.61
CA PRO A 145 -8.34 -0.89 12.31
C PRO A 145 -7.98 0.07 11.17
N ASN A 146 -6.69 0.32 10.93
CA ASN A 146 -6.22 1.27 9.92
C ASN A 146 -4.79 0.98 9.46
N TRP A 147 -4.41 1.58 8.34
CA TRP A 147 -3.11 1.36 7.72
C TRP A 147 -1.95 1.96 8.53
N GLN A 148 -2.18 2.97 9.39
CA GLN A 148 -1.14 3.54 10.25
C GLN A 148 -0.73 2.58 11.37
N SER A 149 -1.68 1.80 11.88
CA SER A 149 -1.46 0.74 12.85
C SER A 149 -0.91 -0.54 12.20
N TYR A 150 -1.06 -0.69 10.89
CA TYR A 150 -0.50 -1.80 10.14
C TYR A 150 1.01 -1.72 10.06
N ARG A 151 1.68 -2.75 10.57
CA ARG A 151 3.13 -2.93 10.51
C ARG A 151 3.40 -4.29 9.86
N ASP A 152 3.95 -4.28 8.65
CA ASP A 152 4.52 -5.48 8.01
C ASP A 152 5.75 -5.98 8.80
#